data_AF-A0A804M8I0-F1
#
_entry.id   AF-A0A804M8I0-F1
#
_cell.length_a   1.000
_cell.length_b   1.000
_cell.length_c   1.000
_cell.angle_alpha   90.00
_cell.angle_beta   90.00
_cell.angle_gamma   90.00
#
_symmetry.space_group_name_H-M   'P 1'
#
loop_
_entity.id
_entity.type
_entity.pdbx_description
1 polymer ?
#
loop_
_entity_poly.entity_id
_entity_poly.type
_entity_poly.pdbx_seq_one_letter_code
_entity_poly.pdbx_strand_id
1 'polypeptide(L)'
;MLPFQLAEIVNQGKLVSDEIIINLLSRRLEEGEEKGELGFILDGFPRTMRQAEILEGVTNIDLVINLKLREEALVARCLGRRMCSQCGENFNVASIDIEGENGGAPMYLPPLLPPPQCESKLITRADDTEEVVKNRLRVYHDLTEPVEGFYKARQKLLEFNIPGGISESWRKLLEALNIEDSDNMRSAAA
;
A
#
# COMPACT_ATOMS: atom_id res chain seq x y z
N MET A 1 -20.24 11.85 -14.46
CA MET A 1 -20.76 10.47 -14.34
C MET A 1 -19.65 9.48 -13.98
N LEU A 2 -18.53 9.49 -14.72
CA LEU A 2 -17.38 8.59 -14.48
C LEU A 2 -16.82 8.60 -13.04
N PRO A 3 -16.59 9.75 -12.36
CA PRO A 3 -16.01 9.73 -11.00
C PRO A 3 -16.88 9.00 -9.98
N PHE A 4 -18.21 9.14 -10.08
CA PHE A 4 -19.15 8.46 -9.17
C PHE A 4 -19.15 6.93 -9.39
N GLN A 5 -19.12 6.49 -10.66
CA GLN A 5 -19.07 5.06 -10.99
C GLN A 5 -17.75 4.42 -10.50
N LEU A 6 -16.62 5.13 -10.65
CA LEU A 6 -15.34 4.68 -10.13
C LEU A 6 -15.35 4.55 -8.60
N ALA A 7 -15.92 5.55 -7.91
CA ALA A 7 -16.04 5.51 -6.46
C ALA A 7 -16.88 4.32 -5.98
N GLU A 8 -18.00 4.03 -6.65
CA GLU A 8 -18.86 2.89 -6.30
C GLU A 8 -18.13 1.54 -6.45
N ILE A 9 -17.40 1.34 -7.57
CA ILE A 9 -16.60 0.15 -7.81
C ILE A 9 -15.56 -0.04 -6.68
N VAL A 10 -14.84 1.02 -6.34
CA VAL A 10 -13.79 0.99 -5.30
C VAL A 10 -14.38 0.72 -3.91
N ASN A 11 -15.52 1.32 -3.59
CA ASN A 11 -16.21 1.14 -2.32
C ASN A 11 -16.74 -0.29 -2.12
N GLN A 12 -17.05 -1.00 -3.21
CA GLN A 12 -17.39 -2.43 -3.18
C GLN A 12 -16.16 -3.36 -3.12
N GLY A 13 -14.95 -2.79 -3.05
CA GLY A 13 -13.70 -3.55 -3.05
C GLY A 13 -13.36 -4.19 -4.40
N LYS A 14 -13.92 -3.69 -5.51
CA LYS A 14 -13.64 -4.17 -6.87
C LYS A 14 -12.56 -3.33 -7.54
N LEU A 15 -12.00 -3.86 -8.62
CA LEU A 15 -11.05 -3.15 -9.47
C LEU A 15 -11.77 -2.33 -10.54
N VAL A 16 -11.26 -1.13 -10.79
CA VAL A 16 -11.59 -0.37 -12.00
C VAL A 16 -11.03 -1.12 -13.21
N SER A 17 -11.72 -1.08 -14.34
CA SER A 17 -11.28 -1.76 -15.57
C SER A 17 -9.87 -1.33 -15.97
N ASP A 18 -9.04 -2.29 -16.37
CA ASP A 18 -7.66 -2.07 -16.81
C ASP A 18 -7.52 -0.93 -17.82
N GLU A 19 -8.42 -0.83 -18.81
CA GLU A 19 -8.35 0.18 -19.88
C GLU A 19 -8.42 1.61 -19.34
N ILE A 20 -9.33 1.88 -18.39
CA ILE A 20 -9.44 3.20 -17.75
C ILE A 20 -8.15 3.53 -17.00
N ILE A 21 -7.61 2.56 -16.25
CA ILE A 21 -6.42 2.78 -15.44
C ILE A 21 -5.18 3.00 -16.31
N ILE A 22 -5.01 2.21 -17.38
CA ILE A 22 -3.90 2.33 -18.31
C ILE A 22 -3.94 3.68 -19.01
N ASN A 23 -5.11 4.12 -19.50
CA ASN A 23 -5.23 5.43 -20.14
C ASN A 23 -4.90 6.58 -19.17
N LEU A 24 -5.29 6.47 -17.90
CA LEU A 24 -4.94 7.46 -16.88
C LEU A 24 -3.43 7.46 -16.58
N LEU A 25 -2.84 6.27 -16.47
CA LEU A 25 -1.43 6.09 -16.16
C LEU A 25 -0.53 6.58 -17.29
N SER A 26 -0.78 6.17 -18.54
CA SER A 26 -0.01 6.58 -19.71
C SER A 26 0.06 8.11 -19.81
N ARG A 27 -1.08 8.79 -19.68
CA ARG A 27 -1.13 10.27 -19.69
C ARG A 27 -0.31 10.90 -18.56
N ARG A 28 -0.37 10.33 -17.35
CA ARG A 28 0.40 10.86 -16.21
C ARG A 28 1.90 10.64 -16.40
N LEU A 29 2.31 9.51 -16.97
CA LEU A 29 3.71 9.22 -17.27
C LEU A 29 4.24 10.18 -18.35
N GLU A 30 3.50 10.38 -19.44
CA GLU A 30 3.82 11.36 -20.49
C GLU A 30 3.96 12.79 -19.92
N GLU A 31 2.98 13.25 -19.13
CA GLU A 31 3.03 14.57 -18.49
C GLU A 31 4.21 14.73 -17.51
N GLY A 32 4.68 13.64 -16.91
CA GLY A 32 5.85 13.63 -16.03
C GLY A 32 7.15 13.75 -16.80
N GLU A 33 7.27 12.99 -17.89
CA GLU A 33 8.41 13.04 -18.81
C GLU A 33 8.55 14.44 -19.43
N GLU A 34 7.45 15.04 -19.89
CA GLU A 34 7.44 16.42 -20.42
C GLU A 34 7.92 17.47 -19.41
N LYS A 35 7.73 17.22 -18.11
CA LYS A 35 8.20 18.10 -17.02
C LYS A 35 9.62 17.78 -16.57
N GLY A 36 10.26 16.76 -17.13
CA GLY A 36 11.59 16.31 -16.74
C GLY A 36 11.63 15.57 -15.39
N GLU A 37 10.54 14.90 -15.00
CA GLU A 37 10.54 14.02 -13.84
C GLU A 37 11.55 12.87 -14.06
N LEU A 38 12.35 12.55 -13.03
CA LEU A 38 13.43 11.55 -13.13
C LEU A 38 12.96 10.11 -12.89
N GLY A 39 11.70 9.93 -12.48
CA GLY A 39 11.14 8.64 -12.13
C GLY A 39 9.79 8.78 -11.46
N PHE A 40 9.20 7.66 -11.07
CA PHE A 40 7.86 7.61 -10.49
C PHE A 40 7.75 6.46 -9.48
N ILE A 41 6.77 6.56 -8.58
CA ILE A 41 6.34 5.46 -7.72
C ILE A 41 4.88 5.18 -8.06
N LEU A 42 4.58 3.95 -8.47
CA LEU A 42 3.21 3.49 -8.67
C LEU A 42 2.74 2.78 -7.41
N ASP A 43 1.81 3.40 -6.69
CA ASP A 43 1.22 2.81 -5.49
C ASP A 43 -0.07 2.04 -5.85
N GLY A 44 -0.06 0.74 -5.58
CA GLY A 44 -1.21 -0.13 -5.80
C GLY A 44 -1.53 -0.43 -7.27
N PHE A 45 -0.57 -0.25 -8.18
CA PHE A 45 -0.63 -0.65 -9.58
C PHE A 45 0.71 -1.28 -10.00
N PRO A 46 0.72 -2.38 -10.79
CA PRO A 46 -0.42 -3.10 -11.36
C PRO A 46 -1.09 -4.07 -10.36
N ARG A 47 -2.37 -4.37 -10.57
CA ARG A 47 -3.18 -5.32 -9.79
C ARG A 47 -3.63 -6.56 -10.57
N THR A 48 -3.35 -6.62 -11.87
CA THR A 48 -3.66 -7.77 -12.73
C THR A 48 -2.48 -8.07 -13.63
N MET A 49 -2.39 -9.30 -14.11
CA MET A 49 -1.35 -9.70 -15.08
C MET A 49 -1.39 -8.84 -16.35
N ARG A 50 -2.58 -8.56 -16.87
CA ARG A 50 -2.76 -7.71 -18.05
C ARG A 50 -2.25 -6.28 -17.82
N GLN A 51 -2.50 -5.71 -16.64
CA GLN A 51 -1.94 -4.41 -16.28
C GLN A 51 -0.42 -4.45 -16.23
N ALA A 52 0.18 -5.50 -15.67
CA ALA A 52 1.64 -5.65 -15.59
C ALA A 52 2.29 -5.80 -16.98
N GLU A 53 1.70 -6.61 -17.86
CA GLU A 53 2.15 -6.77 -19.25
C GLU A 53 2.10 -5.45 -20.03
N ILE A 54 1.00 -4.69 -19.88
CA ILE A 54 0.85 -3.40 -20.56
C ILE A 54 1.81 -2.37 -19.98
N LEU A 55 2.01 -2.35 -18.66
CA LEU A 55 2.93 -1.43 -17.99
C LEU A 55 4.36 -1.58 -18.51
N GLU A 56 4.87 -2.82 -18.58
CA GLU A 56 6.20 -3.12 -19.13
C GLU A 56 6.34 -2.77 -20.62
N GLY A 57 5.22 -2.63 -21.34
CA GLY A 57 5.21 -2.14 -22.72
C GLY A 57 5.22 -0.61 -22.84
N VAL A 58 4.82 0.11 -21.80
CA VAL A 58 4.74 1.59 -21.77
C VAL A 58 5.99 2.20 -21.13
N THR A 59 6.54 1.58 -20.10
CA THR A 59 7.70 2.09 -19.37
C THR A 59 8.50 0.95 -18.73
N ASN A 60 9.77 1.23 -18.40
CA ASN A 60 10.58 0.27 -17.66
C ASN A 60 10.30 0.38 -16.16
N ILE A 61 9.99 -0.74 -15.52
CA ILE A 61 9.89 -0.85 -14.07
C ILE A 61 11.22 -1.35 -13.50
N ASP A 62 11.88 -0.55 -12.67
CA ASP A 62 13.17 -0.92 -12.08
C ASP A 62 13.01 -1.85 -10.87
N LEU A 63 11.99 -1.59 -10.05
CA LEU A 63 11.76 -2.29 -8.79
C LEU A 63 10.26 -2.36 -8.47
N VAL A 64 9.84 -3.51 -7.97
CA VAL A 64 8.54 -3.75 -7.36
C VAL A 64 8.76 -4.18 -5.93
N ILE A 65 8.13 -3.49 -4.98
CA ILE A 65 8.21 -3.82 -3.56
C ILE A 65 6.87 -4.42 -3.14
N ASN A 66 6.88 -5.69 -2.72
CA ASN A 66 5.72 -6.31 -2.10
C ASN A 66 5.81 -6.24 -0.58
N LEU A 67 4.95 -5.43 0.03
CA LEU A 67 4.86 -5.27 1.48
C LEU A 67 3.96 -6.36 2.07
N LYS A 68 4.57 -7.37 2.68
CA LYS A 68 3.87 -8.52 3.28
C LYS A 68 3.55 -8.29 4.74
N LEU A 69 2.31 -8.59 5.10
CA LEU A 69 1.80 -8.53 6.46
C LEU A 69 0.96 -9.77 6.73
N ARG A 70 0.98 -10.29 7.97
CA ARG A 70 0.11 -11.39 8.40
C ARG A 70 -1.35 -11.00 8.16
N GLU A 71 -2.17 -11.92 7.65
CA GLU A 71 -3.56 -11.63 7.30
C GLU A 71 -4.36 -11.13 8.50
N GLU A 72 -4.19 -11.72 9.70
CA GLU A 72 -4.88 -11.22 10.90
C GLU A 72 -4.52 -9.76 11.24
N ALA A 73 -3.26 -9.37 11.04
CA ALA A 73 -2.81 -8.00 11.24
C ALA A 73 -3.37 -7.07 10.16
N LEU A 74 -3.44 -7.51 8.90
CA LEU A 74 -4.01 -6.75 7.80
C LEU A 74 -5.50 -6.48 8.05
N VAL A 75 -6.27 -7.50 8.41
CA VAL A 75 -7.70 -7.37 8.71
C VAL A 75 -7.90 -6.42 9.90
N ALA A 76 -7.17 -6.61 10.99
CA ALA A 76 -7.24 -5.72 12.16
C ALA A 76 -6.89 -4.27 11.79
N ARG A 77 -5.86 -4.04 10.96
CA ARG A 77 -5.49 -2.70 10.46
C ARG A 77 -6.60 -2.09 9.61
N CYS A 78 -7.21 -2.84 8.70
CA CYS A 78 -8.29 -2.33 7.86
C CYS A 78 -9.51 -1.92 8.68
N LEU A 79 -9.92 -2.74 9.66
CA LEU A 79 -11.06 -2.46 10.53
C LEU A 79 -10.77 -1.34 11.57
N GLY A 80 -9.50 -1.22 11.97
CA GLY A 80 -9.01 -0.18 12.87
C GLY A 80 -8.77 1.18 12.23
N ARG A 81 -8.84 1.29 10.89
CA ARG A 81 -8.60 2.54 10.17
C ARG A 81 -9.61 3.61 10.56
N ARG A 82 -9.12 4.83 10.79
CA ARG A 82 -9.90 6.04 11.02
C ARG A 82 -9.37 7.15 10.13
N MET A 83 -10.25 8.05 9.71
CA MET A 83 -9.88 9.25 8.98
C MET A 83 -10.42 10.45 9.76
N CYS A 84 -9.64 11.52 9.90
CA CYS A 84 -10.17 12.76 10.45
C CYS A 84 -11.00 13.48 9.39
N SER A 85 -12.28 13.74 9.68
CA SER A 85 -13.19 14.43 8.77
C SER A 85 -12.84 15.90 8.50
N GLN A 86 -11.91 16.48 9.28
CA GLN A 86 -11.46 17.87 9.11
C GLN A 86 -10.13 18.00 8.36
N CYS A 87 -9.10 17.22 8.72
CA CYS A 87 -7.79 17.31 8.07
C CYS A 87 -7.55 16.26 6.98
N GLY A 88 -8.38 15.21 6.91
CA GLY A 88 -8.22 14.12 5.94
C GLY A 88 -7.13 13.09 6.28
N GLU A 89 -6.36 13.30 7.35
CA GLU A 89 -5.31 12.37 7.77
C GLU A 89 -5.86 11.02 8.22
N ASN A 90 -5.08 9.97 7.98
CA ASN A 90 -5.41 8.60 8.35
C ASN A 90 -4.74 8.22 9.67
N PHE A 91 -5.53 7.60 10.54
CA PHE A 91 -5.15 7.07 11.84
C PHE A 91 -5.53 5.59 11.92
N ASN A 92 -5.05 4.90 12.94
CA ASN A 92 -5.40 3.52 13.18
C ASN A 92 -5.51 3.24 14.67
N VAL A 93 -6.70 2.82 15.12
CA VAL A 93 -6.96 2.54 16.54
C VAL A 93 -6.63 1.10 16.94
N ALA A 94 -6.30 0.22 15.97
CA ALA A 94 -5.93 -1.15 16.28
C ALA A 94 -4.55 -1.19 16.95
N SER A 95 -4.48 -1.84 18.10
CA SER A 95 -3.23 -2.29 18.71
C SER A 95 -3.09 -3.77 18.40
N ILE A 96 -2.04 -4.13 17.66
CA ILE A 96 -1.82 -5.50 17.21
C ILE A 96 -0.57 -6.00 17.91
N ASP A 97 -0.75 -7.03 18.72
CA ASP A 97 0.31 -7.73 19.42
C ASP A 97 0.09 -9.21 19.17
N ILE A 98 0.82 -9.75 18.19
CA ILE A 98 0.68 -11.14 17.77
C ILE A 98 1.91 -11.89 18.21
N GLU A 99 1.67 -12.90 19.04
CA GLU A 99 2.72 -13.79 19.49
C GLU A 99 3.32 -14.59 18.32
N GLY A 100 4.58 -14.97 18.48
CA GLY A 100 5.26 -15.84 17.54
C GLY A 100 4.85 -17.28 17.79
N GLU A 101 4.06 -17.86 16.90
CA GLU A 101 3.65 -19.27 16.96
C GLU A 101 4.02 -20.01 15.67
N ASN A 102 4.31 -21.31 15.77
CA ASN A 102 4.60 -22.20 14.64
C ASN A 102 5.70 -21.69 13.67
N GLY A 103 6.72 -21.01 14.22
CA GLY A 103 7.82 -20.44 13.42
C GLY A 103 7.53 -19.05 12.83
N GLY A 104 6.34 -18.50 13.04
CA GLY A 104 6.05 -17.10 12.76
C GLY A 104 6.79 -16.18 13.74
N ALA A 105 7.36 -15.09 13.23
CA ALA A 105 7.96 -14.07 14.09
C ALA A 105 6.87 -13.34 14.89
N PRO A 106 7.12 -12.97 16.16
CA PRO A 106 6.25 -12.09 16.89
C PRO A 106 6.15 -10.74 16.17
N MET A 107 5.01 -10.08 16.28
CA MET A 107 4.75 -8.83 15.59
C MET A 107 3.97 -7.87 16.48
N TYR A 108 4.53 -6.67 16.65
CA TYR A 108 3.85 -5.58 17.34
C TYR A 108 3.66 -4.40 16.39
N LEU A 109 2.39 -4.03 16.15
CA LEU A 109 2.02 -2.79 15.44
C LEU A 109 1.25 -1.90 16.43
N PRO A 110 1.89 -0.84 16.95
CA PRO A 110 1.21 0.10 17.82
C PRO A 110 0.10 0.84 17.05
N PRO A 111 -0.93 1.34 17.76
CA PRO A 111 -1.92 2.19 17.15
C PRO A 111 -1.27 3.49 16.64
N LEU A 112 -1.83 4.04 15.57
CA LEU A 112 -1.50 5.37 15.06
C LEU A 112 -2.61 6.32 15.50
N LEU A 113 -2.54 6.78 16.74
CA LEU A 113 -3.59 7.58 17.36
C LEU A 113 -3.61 9.03 16.81
N PRO A 114 -4.80 9.66 16.74
CA PRO A 114 -4.91 11.05 16.35
C PRO A 114 -4.35 12.01 17.40
N PRO A 115 -4.00 13.24 17.02
CA PRO A 115 -3.81 14.31 17.99
C PRO A 115 -5.18 14.76 18.57
N PRO A 116 -5.21 15.41 19.75
CA PRO A 116 -6.46 15.73 20.46
C PRO A 116 -7.52 16.46 19.63
N GLN A 117 -7.11 17.38 18.75
CA GLN A 117 -8.02 18.13 17.89
C GLN A 117 -8.76 17.27 16.83
N CYS A 118 -8.32 16.04 16.60
CA CYS A 118 -8.91 15.10 15.63
C CYS A 118 -9.73 13.99 16.29
N GLU A 119 -9.59 13.74 17.60
CA GLU A 119 -10.22 12.61 18.32
C GLU A 119 -11.74 12.55 18.11
N SER A 120 -12.44 13.67 18.26
CA SER A 120 -13.90 13.76 18.09
C SER A 120 -14.38 13.81 16.64
N LYS A 121 -13.44 13.82 15.69
CA LYS A 121 -13.69 13.98 14.24
C LYS A 121 -13.33 12.73 13.45
N LEU A 122 -12.96 11.66 14.14
CA LEU A 122 -12.63 10.39 13.51
C LEU A 122 -13.89 9.72 12.94
N ILE A 123 -13.80 9.38 11.66
CA ILE A 123 -14.80 8.60 10.94
C ILE A 123 -14.15 7.33 10.37
N THR A 124 -14.95 6.29 10.14
CA THR A 124 -14.54 5.13 9.36
C THR A 124 -14.88 5.36 7.88
N ARG A 125 -14.16 4.67 6.99
CA ARG A 125 -14.58 4.64 5.59
C ARG A 125 -15.71 3.63 5.41
N ALA A 126 -16.58 3.85 4.44
CA ALA A 126 -17.71 2.97 4.16
C ALA A 126 -17.28 1.54 3.74
N ASP A 127 -16.08 1.40 3.17
CA ASP A 127 -15.48 0.15 2.70
C ASP A 127 -14.66 -0.60 3.77
N ASP A 128 -14.60 -0.09 5.00
CA ASP A 128 -13.85 -0.70 6.11
C ASP A 128 -14.72 -1.69 6.91
N THR A 129 -15.42 -2.57 6.19
CA THR A 129 -16.21 -3.67 6.78
C THR A 129 -15.49 -4.99 6.63
N GLU A 130 -15.75 -5.94 7.53
CA GLU A 130 -15.13 -7.25 7.47
C GLU A 130 -15.40 -7.97 6.14
N GLU A 131 -16.63 -7.85 5.62
CA GLU A 131 -17.02 -8.41 4.33
C GLU A 131 -16.21 -7.81 3.17
N VAL A 132 -16.09 -6.49 3.11
CA VAL A 132 -15.33 -5.81 2.04
C VAL A 132 -13.84 -6.12 2.15
N VAL A 133 -13.28 -6.19 3.36
CA VAL A 133 -11.88 -6.55 3.61
C VAL A 133 -11.60 -7.99 3.15
N LYS A 134 -12.45 -8.96 3.52
CA LYS A 134 -12.33 -10.35 3.05
C LYS A 134 -12.47 -10.45 1.53
N ASN A 135 -13.38 -9.67 0.93
CA ASN A 135 -13.50 -9.62 -0.53
C ASN A 135 -12.23 -9.07 -1.18
N ARG A 136 -11.61 -8.02 -0.62
CA ARG A 136 -10.34 -7.46 -1.11
C ARG A 136 -9.20 -8.46 -1.03
N LEU A 137 -9.11 -9.22 0.05
CA LEU A 137 -8.14 -10.30 0.20
C LEU A 137 -8.33 -11.38 -0.87
N ARG A 138 -9.57 -11.84 -1.08
CA ARG A 138 -9.86 -12.80 -2.17
C ARG A 138 -9.46 -12.25 -3.54
N VAL A 139 -9.86 -11.01 -3.86
CA VAL A 139 -9.49 -10.35 -5.14
C VAL A 139 -7.98 -10.23 -5.29
N TYR A 140 -7.25 -9.93 -4.20
CA TYR A 140 -5.80 -9.89 -4.19
C TYR A 140 -5.20 -11.25 -4.56
N HIS A 141 -5.61 -12.33 -3.89
CA HIS A 141 -5.10 -13.68 -4.17
C HIS A 141 -5.40 -14.13 -5.61
N ASP A 142 -6.61 -13.83 -6.10
CA ASP A 142 -7.03 -14.26 -7.43
C ASP A 142 -6.33 -13.48 -8.57
N LEU A 143 -6.13 -12.17 -8.40
CA LEU A 143 -5.72 -11.28 -9.50
C LEU A 143 -4.34 -10.65 -9.33
N THR A 144 -3.98 -10.28 -8.10
CA THR A 144 -2.75 -9.52 -7.81
C THR A 144 -1.59 -10.44 -7.46
N GLU A 145 -1.81 -11.51 -6.69
CA GLU A 145 -0.75 -12.45 -6.30
C GLU A 145 0.00 -13.06 -7.50
N PRO A 146 -0.63 -13.41 -8.64
CA PRO A 146 0.08 -13.84 -9.84
C PRO A 146 1.08 -12.81 -10.40
N VAL A 147 0.84 -11.52 -10.17
CA VAL A 147 1.72 -10.41 -10.59
C VAL A 147 3.04 -10.45 -9.82
N GLU A 148 3.05 -10.94 -8.57
CA GLU A 148 4.29 -11.18 -7.84
C GLU A 148 5.18 -12.16 -8.62
N GLY A 149 4.62 -13.26 -9.09
CA GLY A 149 5.33 -14.26 -9.90
C GLY A 149 5.92 -13.66 -11.19
N PHE A 150 5.17 -12.78 -11.84
CA PHE A 150 5.59 -12.08 -13.06
C PHE A 150 6.85 -11.22 -12.86
N TYR A 151 6.89 -10.43 -11.78
CA TYR A 151 8.05 -9.59 -11.46
C TYR A 151 9.20 -10.35 -10.79
N LYS A 152 8.88 -11.40 -10.02
CA LYS A 152 9.88 -12.31 -9.45
C LYS A 152 10.68 -13.01 -10.54
N ALA A 153 10.01 -13.51 -11.59
CA ALA A 153 10.68 -14.14 -12.74
C ALA A 153 11.61 -13.17 -13.51
N ARG A 154 11.37 -11.85 -13.40
CA ARG A 154 12.18 -10.79 -14.00
C ARG A 154 13.26 -10.24 -13.09
N GLN A 155 13.40 -10.77 -11.87
CA GLN A 155 14.34 -10.27 -10.85
C GLN A 155 14.09 -8.79 -10.46
N LYS A 156 12.85 -8.33 -10.60
CA LYS A 156 12.43 -6.95 -10.25
C LYS A 156 11.69 -6.88 -8.91
N LEU A 157 11.41 -8.01 -8.26
CA LEU A 157 10.61 -8.06 -7.04
C LEU A 157 11.48 -8.10 -5.77
N LEU A 158 11.23 -7.16 -4.86
CA LEU A 158 11.66 -7.21 -3.47
C LEU A 158 10.47 -7.60 -2.58
N GLU A 159 10.54 -8.78 -1.95
CA GLU A 159 9.57 -9.20 -0.94
C GLU A 159 9.99 -8.67 0.43
N PHE A 160 9.19 -7.75 1.00
CA PHE A 160 9.48 -7.11 2.27
C PHE A 160 8.43 -7.48 3.32
N ASN A 161 8.82 -8.30 4.30
CA ASN A 161 7.97 -8.63 5.43
C ASN A 161 7.99 -7.48 6.44
N ILE A 162 6.83 -6.89 6.72
CA ILE A 162 6.67 -5.82 7.71
C ILE A 162 6.98 -6.41 9.10
N PRO A 163 8.04 -5.94 9.79
CA PRO A 163 8.44 -6.50 11.08
C PRO A 163 7.56 -6.03 12.26
N GLY A 164 6.93 -4.86 12.13
CA GLY A 164 6.25 -4.20 13.24
C GLY A 164 5.81 -2.79 12.89
N GLY A 165 5.83 -1.88 13.86
CA GLY A 165 5.42 -0.47 13.68
C GLY A 165 6.16 0.29 12.58
N ILE A 166 5.67 1.49 12.26
CA ILE A 166 6.16 2.31 11.13
C ILE A 166 7.66 2.58 11.25
N SER A 167 8.15 2.99 12.41
CA SER A 167 9.58 3.34 12.60
C SER A 167 10.52 2.16 12.38
N GLU A 168 10.16 0.95 12.85
CA GLU A 168 10.97 -0.24 12.64
C GLU A 168 10.94 -0.67 11.17
N SER A 169 9.74 -0.69 10.59
CA SER A 169 9.51 -1.07 9.19
C SER A 169 10.22 -0.12 8.23
N TRP A 170 10.18 1.18 8.50
CA TRP A 170 10.87 2.20 7.70
C TRP A 170 12.37 1.96 7.66
N ARG A 171 13.01 1.81 8.83
CA ARG A 171 14.44 1.54 8.93
C ARG A 171 14.85 0.28 8.18
N LYS A 172 14.14 -0.84 8.39
CA LYS A 172 14.45 -2.10 7.68
C LYS A 172 14.19 -2.02 6.17
N LEU A 173 13.22 -1.23 5.74
CA LEU A 173 12.96 -1.02 4.32
C LEU A 173 14.10 -0.23 3.66
N LEU A 174 14.58 0.84 4.30
CA LEU A 174 15.73 1.60 3.82
C LEU A 174 16.99 0.72 3.73
N GLU A 175 17.24 -0.12 4.75
CA GLU A 175 18.30 -1.13 4.73
C GLU A 175 18.15 -2.09 3.54
N ALA A 176 16.94 -2.62 3.29
CA ALA A 176 16.67 -3.52 2.17
C ALA A 176 16.84 -2.86 0.79
N LEU A 177 16.64 -1.54 0.71
CA LEU A 177 16.80 -0.74 -0.50
C LEU A 177 18.22 -0.17 -0.68
N ASN A 178 19.13 -0.40 0.28
CA ASN A 178 20.45 0.24 0.35
C ASN A 178 20.39 1.77 0.26
N ILE A 179 19.39 2.38 0.90
CA ILE A 179 19.22 3.83 0.99
C ILE A 179 19.67 4.30 2.38
N GLU A 180 20.60 5.24 2.43
CA GLU A 180 21.00 5.88 3.68
C GLU A 180 19.91 6.84 4.17
N ASP A 181 19.51 6.71 5.44
CA ASP A 181 18.56 7.62 6.08
C ASP A 181 19.25 8.95 6.42
N SER A 182 19.17 9.93 5.51
CA SER A 182 19.81 11.23 5.71
C SER A 182 19.24 12.04 6.88
N ASP A 183 18.02 11.74 7.34
CA ASP A 183 17.36 12.51 8.39
C ASP A 183 17.76 12.08 9.83
N ASN A 184 18.36 10.90 10.01
CA ASN A 184 18.94 10.49 11.29
C ASN A 184 20.33 11.10 11.58
N MET A 185 20.98 11.77 10.61
CA MET A 185 22.23 12.49 10.86
C MET A 185 22.03 13.85 11.57
N ARG A 186 20.82 14.43 11.54
CA ARG A 186 20.58 15.76 12.15
C ARG A 186 20.29 15.72 13.65
N SER A 187 19.96 14.57 14.21
CA SER A 187 19.70 14.37 15.65
C SER A 187 20.88 13.78 16.42
N ALA A 188 21.96 13.37 15.74
CA ALA A 188 23.20 12.84 16.34
C ALA A 188 24.41 13.80 16.26
N ALA A 189 24.22 15.01 15.73
CA ALA A 189 25.27 16.00 15.49
C ALA A 189 25.11 17.32 16.30
N ALA A 190 24.35 17.29 17.41
CA ALA A 190 24.23 18.38 18.38
C ALA A 190 24.38 17.81 19.80
#